data_AF-A0A929RQ25-F1
#
_entry.id   AF-A0A929RQ25-F1
#
_cell.length_a   1.000
_cell.length_b   1.000
_cell.length_c   1.000
_cell.angle_alpha   90.00
_cell.angle_beta   90.00
_cell.angle_gamma   90.00
#
_symmetry.space_group_name_H-M   'P 1'
#
loop_
_entity.id
_entity.type
_entity.pdbx_description
1 polymer ?
#
loop_
_entity_poly.entity_id
_entity_poly.type
_entity_poly.pdbx_seq_one_letter_code
_entity_poly.pdbx_strand_id
1 'polypeptide(L)'
;MDLLEYMRSQNNMTQAEWEHTFEDEAREILVLLAGGGGAGKRNGFWDVSHYFIAYVDCQTGALHTGDGRIVYPVSDEEHDAGGILDRFRREAVYRLKARKKIPHEIPEGVTASSQNEFLIVEVLEEDAPCPALEEVLADYRRPVVVTDEVLGELTLDKDLDMFEGEVLWRGEQICLSLEVDAADEDTWADARRAMKVMLAEQDRWDGDMRVSAARELTELACEWRESADEEVPEITEESFARRIELRSIAMDADGSFSAYFDDDDMFFGHCVTAYGTLVDWVTSVVMQG
;
A
#
# COMPACT_ATOMS: atom_id res chain seq x y z
N MET A 1 -1.04 24.18 -6.56
CA MET A 1 -2.46 23.77 -6.65
C MET A 1 -2.86 23.11 -5.34
N ASP A 2 -4.08 23.29 -4.84
CA ASP A 2 -4.53 22.61 -3.61
C ASP A 2 -4.85 21.13 -3.90
N LEU A 3 -4.40 20.21 -3.04
CA LEU A 3 -4.53 18.76 -3.25
C LEU A 3 -6.01 18.33 -3.25
N LEU A 4 -6.82 18.89 -2.35
CA LEU A 4 -8.23 18.52 -2.23
C LEU A 4 -9.04 19.02 -3.43
N GLU A 5 -8.79 20.25 -3.88
CA GLU A 5 -9.39 20.78 -5.12
C GLU A 5 -8.97 19.96 -6.34
N TYR A 6 -7.70 19.57 -6.43
CA TYR A 6 -7.20 18.71 -7.50
C TYR A 6 -7.92 17.36 -7.52
N MET A 7 -7.97 16.64 -6.39
CA MET A 7 -8.64 15.34 -6.30
C MET A 7 -10.13 15.44 -6.64
N ARG A 8 -10.82 16.50 -6.17
CA ARG A 8 -12.22 16.75 -6.54
C ARG A 8 -12.39 17.00 -8.04
N SER A 9 -11.48 17.75 -8.65
CA SER A 9 -11.52 17.98 -10.10
C SER A 9 -11.38 16.67 -10.88
N GLN A 10 -10.48 15.78 -10.47
CA GLN A 10 -10.29 14.47 -11.07
C GLN A 10 -11.55 13.60 -10.93
N ASN A 11 -12.13 13.52 -9.72
CA ASN A 11 -13.30 12.70 -9.47
C ASN A 11 -14.55 13.18 -10.20
N ASN A 12 -14.67 14.48 -10.47
CA ASN A 12 -15.82 15.07 -11.15
C ASN A 12 -15.76 14.97 -12.69
N MET A 13 -14.61 14.60 -13.26
CA MET A 13 -14.47 14.42 -14.71
C MET A 13 -15.42 13.33 -15.19
N THR A 14 -16.22 13.65 -16.20
CA THR A 14 -16.91 12.66 -17.01
C THR A 14 -15.91 11.78 -17.74
N GLN A 15 -16.33 10.59 -18.19
CA GLN A 15 -15.46 9.71 -18.96
C GLN A 15 -14.87 10.40 -20.20
N ALA A 16 -15.68 11.20 -20.91
CA ALA A 16 -15.21 11.92 -22.09
C ALA A 16 -14.12 12.95 -21.72
N GLU A 17 -14.31 13.74 -20.66
CA GLU A 17 -13.30 14.70 -20.21
C GLU A 17 -12.01 14.00 -19.77
N TRP A 18 -12.13 12.89 -19.04
CA TRP A 18 -10.99 12.07 -18.63
C TRP A 18 -10.23 11.52 -19.83
N GLU A 19 -10.93 10.99 -20.84
CA GLU A 19 -10.31 10.49 -22.07
C GLU A 19 -9.55 11.59 -22.84
N HIS A 20 -10.01 12.85 -22.80
CA HIS A 20 -9.34 14.01 -23.42
C HIS A 20 -8.08 14.45 -22.67
N THR A 21 -7.79 13.89 -21.49
CA THR A 21 -6.51 14.10 -20.79
C THR A 21 -5.37 13.24 -21.37
N PHE A 22 -5.70 12.36 -22.33
CA PHE A 22 -4.73 11.57 -23.08
C PHE A 22 -4.59 12.15 -24.49
N GLU A 23 -3.44 11.90 -25.12
CA GLU A 23 -3.19 12.27 -26.51
C GLU A 23 -4.24 11.65 -27.45
N ASP A 24 -4.57 12.31 -28.56
CA ASP A 24 -5.49 11.77 -29.56
C ASP A 24 -4.88 10.58 -30.32
N GLU A 25 -3.56 10.62 -30.54
CA GLU A 25 -2.84 9.61 -31.30
C GLU A 25 -2.55 8.38 -30.44
N ALA A 26 -3.05 7.23 -30.89
CA ALA A 26 -2.73 5.96 -30.28
C ALA A 26 -1.42 5.41 -30.85
N ARG A 27 -0.52 4.99 -29.95
CA ARG A 27 0.74 4.35 -30.27
C ARG A 27 0.73 2.90 -29.82
N GLU A 28 1.63 2.12 -30.40
CA GLU A 28 1.80 0.73 -30.03
C GLU A 28 2.98 0.60 -29.06
N ILE A 29 2.74 -0.07 -27.93
CA ILE A 29 3.74 -0.31 -26.89
C ILE A 29 3.74 -1.78 -26.47
N LEU A 30 4.90 -2.26 -26.04
CA LEU A 30 5.01 -3.47 -25.22
C LEU A 30 5.17 -3.02 -23.77
N VAL A 31 4.30 -3.44 -22.87
CA VAL A 31 4.32 -3.03 -21.46
C VAL A 31 4.55 -4.25 -20.57
N LEU A 32 5.43 -4.12 -19.58
CA LEU A 32 5.68 -5.14 -18.57
C LEU A 32 4.94 -4.79 -17.28
N LEU A 33 3.92 -5.58 -16.97
CA LEU A 33 3.14 -5.41 -15.74
C LEU A 33 3.87 -6.08 -14.59
N ALA A 34 4.06 -5.37 -13.47
CA ALA A 34 4.61 -5.96 -12.24
C ALA A 34 3.55 -6.77 -11.51
N GLY A 35 2.34 -6.23 -11.44
CA GLY A 35 1.23 -6.77 -10.67
C GLY A 35 0.58 -5.67 -9.84
N GLY A 36 -0.57 -5.99 -9.25
CA GLY A 36 -1.37 -4.98 -8.55
C GLY A 36 -2.11 -4.04 -9.50
N GLY A 37 -3.10 -3.38 -8.92
CA GLY A 37 -4.00 -2.50 -9.64
C GLY A 37 -5.02 -1.92 -8.68
N GLY A 38 -5.79 -0.97 -9.17
CA GLY A 38 -6.79 -0.30 -8.37
C GLY A 38 -7.88 0.29 -9.24
N ALA A 39 -9.04 0.56 -8.63
CA ALA A 39 -10.16 1.20 -9.29
C ALA A 39 -10.55 2.46 -8.51
N GLY A 40 -10.54 3.60 -9.19
CA GLY A 40 -10.98 4.89 -8.64
C GLY A 40 -12.36 5.26 -9.17
N LYS A 41 -13.31 5.56 -8.27
CA LYS A 41 -14.62 6.05 -8.69
C LYS A 41 -14.51 7.48 -9.23
N ARG A 42 -15.05 7.70 -10.43
CA ARG A 42 -15.22 9.03 -11.05
C ARG A 42 -16.70 9.29 -11.35
N ASN A 43 -16.98 10.40 -12.03
CA ASN A 43 -18.34 10.83 -12.35
C ASN A 43 -19.00 9.88 -13.38
N GLY A 44 -19.66 8.85 -12.86
CA GLY A 44 -20.45 7.88 -13.63
C GLY A 44 -19.65 6.73 -14.23
N PHE A 45 -18.39 6.51 -13.82
CA PHE A 45 -17.58 5.37 -14.22
C PHE A 45 -16.46 5.10 -13.22
N TRP A 46 -15.76 3.97 -13.41
CA TRP A 46 -14.57 3.58 -12.66
C TRP A 46 -13.32 3.67 -13.55
N ASP A 47 -12.30 4.35 -13.06
CA ASP A 47 -10.96 4.43 -13.63
C ASP A 47 -10.15 3.26 -13.09
N VAL A 48 -10.05 2.19 -13.89
CA VAL A 48 -9.31 0.97 -13.52
C VAL A 48 -7.88 1.08 -14.01
N SER A 49 -6.93 0.76 -13.13
CA SER A 49 -5.50 0.89 -13.36
C SER A 49 -4.75 -0.41 -13.03
N HIS A 50 -3.71 -0.71 -13.81
CA HIS A 50 -2.75 -1.78 -13.57
C HIS A 50 -1.33 -1.23 -13.66
N TYR A 51 -0.47 -1.66 -12.73
CA TYR A 51 0.88 -1.10 -12.62
C TYR A 51 1.87 -1.79 -13.56
N PHE A 52 2.70 -0.97 -14.19
CA PHE A 52 3.83 -1.42 -15.01
C PHE A 52 5.13 -0.82 -14.51
N ILE A 53 6.23 -1.53 -14.73
CA ILE A 53 7.59 -1.11 -14.33
C ILE A 53 8.48 -0.72 -15.52
N ALA A 54 8.08 -1.12 -16.73
CA ALA A 54 8.73 -0.70 -17.96
C ALA A 54 7.81 -0.85 -19.18
N TYR A 55 8.11 -0.10 -20.24
CA TYR A 55 7.53 -0.30 -21.56
C TYR A 55 8.54 -0.06 -22.67
N VAL A 56 8.30 -0.64 -23.84
CA VAL A 56 9.02 -0.38 -25.08
C VAL A 56 8.07 0.30 -26.07
N ASP A 57 8.47 1.43 -26.62
CA ASP A 57 7.74 2.08 -27.71
C ASP A 57 8.04 1.34 -29.03
N CYS A 58 7.03 0.71 -29.64
CA CYS A 58 7.22 -0.13 -30.82
C CYS A 58 7.65 0.66 -32.07
N GLN A 59 7.41 1.97 -32.12
CA GLN A 59 7.80 2.80 -33.26
C GLN A 59 9.28 3.15 -33.21
N THR A 60 9.78 3.47 -32.02
CA THR A 60 11.17 3.92 -31.81
C THR A 60 12.12 2.80 -31.37
N GLY A 61 11.58 1.72 -30.79
CA GLY A 61 12.35 0.67 -30.14
C GLY A 61 12.95 1.09 -28.80
N ALA A 62 12.59 2.25 -28.26
CA ALA A 62 13.14 2.77 -27.02
C ALA A 62 12.55 2.03 -25.80
N LEU A 63 13.42 1.54 -24.92
CA LEU A 63 13.06 1.03 -23.59
C LEU A 63 12.92 2.21 -22.62
N HIS A 64 11.80 2.23 -21.91
CA HIS A 64 11.53 3.16 -20.84
C HIS A 64 11.30 2.37 -19.54
N THR A 65 12.15 2.61 -18.55
CA THR A 65 12.03 2.03 -17.20
C THR A 65 11.45 3.07 -16.25
N GLY A 66 10.60 2.63 -15.34
CA GLY A 66 9.98 3.48 -14.32
C GLY A 66 8.49 3.22 -14.21
N ASP A 67 7.97 3.47 -13.02
CA ASP A 67 6.61 3.11 -12.66
C ASP A 67 5.58 3.93 -13.43
N GLY A 68 4.50 3.25 -13.81
CA GLY A 68 3.37 3.86 -14.47
C GLY A 68 2.17 2.95 -14.46
N ARG A 69 1.12 3.39 -15.15
CA ARG A 69 -0.17 2.68 -15.15
C ARG A 69 -0.73 2.53 -16.55
N ILE A 70 -1.26 1.35 -16.85
CA ILE A 70 -2.23 1.22 -17.94
C ILE A 70 -3.63 1.39 -17.36
N VAL A 71 -4.49 2.15 -18.03
CA VAL A 71 -5.81 2.51 -17.51
C VAL A 71 -6.91 2.28 -18.53
N TYR A 72 -8.12 1.98 -18.05
CA TYR A 72 -9.32 1.83 -18.86
C TYR A 72 -10.59 2.14 -18.04
N PRO A 73 -11.63 2.71 -18.68
CA PRO A 73 -12.89 2.98 -18.01
C PRO A 73 -13.73 1.71 -17.89
N VAL A 74 -14.47 1.60 -16.80
CA VAL A 74 -15.42 0.50 -16.52
C VAL A 74 -16.73 1.09 -15.98
N SER A 75 -17.88 0.52 -16.35
CA SER A 75 -19.19 0.98 -15.87
C SER A 75 -19.46 0.56 -14.42
N ASP A 76 -20.51 1.12 -13.82
CA ASP A 76 -20.93 0.76 -12.47
C ASP A 76 -21.42 -0.69 -12.41
N GLU A 77 -22.14 -1.13 -13.44
CA GLU A 77 -22.64 -2.50 -13.56
C GLU A 77 -21.50 -3.51 -13.71
N GLU A 78 -20.45 -3.18 -14.47
CA GLU A 78 -19.27 -4.02 -14.63
C GLU A 78 -18.46 -4.11 -13.34
N HIS A 79 -18.31 -2.99 -12.61
CA HIS A 79 -17.70 -2.98 -11.28
C HIS A 79 -18.46 -3.89 -10.31
N ASP A 80 -19.79 -3.74 -10.24
CA ASP A 80 -20.64 -4.49 -9.31
C ASP A 80 -20.72 -5.99 -9.65
N ALA A 81 -20.44 -6.37 -10.91
CA ALA A 81 -20.30 -7.76 -11.32
C ALA A 81 -19.01 -8.42 -10.79
N GLY A 82 -18.02 -7.62 -10.37
CA GLY A 82 -16.74 -8.07 -9.84
C GLY A 82 -15.72 -8.47 -10.92
N GLY A 83 -14.46 -8.66 -10.50
CA GLY A 83 -13.36 -9.14 -11.36
C GLY A 83 -12.76 -8.11 -12.31
N ILE A 84 -13.06 -6.82 -12.13
CA ILE A 84 -12.53 -5.75 -13.00
C ILE A 84 -11.00 -5.63 -12.98
N LEU A 85 -10.36 -6.14 -11.93
CA LEU A 85 -8.90 -6.20 -11.75
C LEU A 85 -8.28 -7.51 -12.26
N ASP A 86 -9.06 -8.47 -12.76
CA ASP A 86 -8.54 -9.79 -13.18
C ASP A 86 -8.15 -9.83 -14.66
N ARG A 87 -8.34 -8.72 -15.38
CA ARG A 87 -8.12 -8.62 -16.83
C ARG A 87 -6.68 -8.88 -17.26
N PHE A 88 -5.71 -8.56 -16.41
CA PHE A 88 -4.29 -8.66 -16.72
C PHE A 88 -3.56 -9.54 -15.70
N ARG A 89 -2.64 -10.36 -16.21
CA ARG A 89 -1.76 -11.19 -15.37
C ARG A 89 -0.59 -10.36 -14.86
N ARG A 90 -0.15 -10.72 -13.65
CA ARG A 90 1.09 -10.20 -13.04
C ARG A 90 2.30 -10.69 -13.81
N GLU A 91 3.38 -9.90 -13.78
CA GLU A 91 4.68 -10.25 -14.37
C GLU A 91 4.62 -10.71 -15.84
N ALA A 92 3.73 -10.08 -16.62
CA ALA A 92 3.48 -10.43 -18.02
C ALA A 92 3.64 -9.23 -18.94
N VAL A 93 4.07 -9.52 -20.18
CA VAL A 93 4.25 -8.51 -21.22
C VAL A 93 3.01 -8.48 -22.10
N TYR A 94 2.42 -7.30 -22.27
CA TYR A 94 1.28 -7.07 -23.15
C TYR A 94 1.67 -6.13 -24.28
N ARG A 95 1.23 -6.44 -25.50
CA ARG A 95 1.29 -5.52 -26.63
C ARG A 95 -0.02 -4.76 -26.71
N LEU A 96 0.05 -3.46 -26.53
CA LEU A 96 -1.11 -2.60 -26.44
C LEU A 96 -1.07 -1.52 -27.51
N LYS A 97 -2.25 -1.17 -28.01
CA LYS A 97 -2.48 0.13 -28.62
C LYS A 97 -3.02 1.05 -27.54
N ALA A 98 -2.31 2.13 -27.25
CA ALA A 98 -2.64 3.00 -26.14
C ALA A 98 -2.37 4.48 -26.44
N ARG A 99 -3.08 5.37 -25.74
CA ARG A 99 -2.87 6.82 -25.79
C ARG A 99 -2.12 7.27 -24.55
N LYS A 100 -1.06 8.05 -24.70
CA LYS A 100 -0.25 8.51 -23.57
C LYS A 100 -0.95 9.67 -22.85
N LYS A 101 -0.81 9.74 -21.53
CA LYS A 101 -1.25 10.88 -20.74
C LYS A 101 -0.56 12.16 -21.19
N ILE A 102 -1.32 13.25 -21.30
CA ILE A 102 -0.75 14.58 -21.55
C ILE A 102 -0.23 15.11 -20.21
N PRO A 103 1.07 15.45 -20.09
CA PRO A 103 1.60 15.97 -18.84
C PRO A 103 0.91 17.27 -18.42
N HIS A 104 0.56 17.37 -17.13
CA HIS A 104 -0.03 18.57 -16.53
C HIS A 104 0.60 18.87 -15.17
N GLU A 105 0.36 20.07 -14.65
CA GLU A 105 0.86 20.48 -13.34
C GLU A 105 0.14 19.72 -12.22
N ILE A 106 0.90 18.97 -11.43
CA ILE A 106 0.41 18.22 -10.27
C ILE A 106 0.77 18.93 -8.96
N PRO A 107 -0.11 18.92 -7.94
CA PRO A 107 0.20 19.46 -6.61
C PRO A 107 1.22 18.59 -5.86
N GLU A 108 1.80 19.16 -4.81
CA GLU A 108 2.58 18.42 -3.81
C GLU A 108 1.71 17.32 -3.17
N GLY A 109 2.28 16.13 -2.97
CA GLY A 109 1.57 14.94 -2.50
C GLY A 109 0.97 14.06 -3.61
N VAL A 110 1.10 14.44 -4.89
CA VAL A 110 0.78 13.57 -6.02
C VAL A 110 2.08 13.00 -6.61
N THR A 111 2.15 11.69 -6.76
CA THR A 111 3.34 11.02 -7.30
C THR A 111 3.54 11.38 -8.78
N ALA A 112 4.80 11.58 -9.18
CA ALA A 112 5.13 11.87 -10.58
C ALA A 112 4.75 10.71 -11.52
N SER A 113 4.72 9.46 -11.02
CA SER A 113 4.27 8.28 -11.76
C SER A 113 2.80 8.36 -12.19
N SER A 114 1.97 9.19 -11.54
CA SER A 114 0.59 9.49 -12.00
C SER A 114 0.51 10.18 -13.37
N GLN A 115 1.63 10.71 -13.87
CA GLN A 115 1.72 11.28 -15.21
C GLN A 115 2.19 10.25 -16.25
N ASN A 116 2.67 9.09 -15.81
CA ASN A 116 3.11 8.00 -16.66
C ASN A 116 1.96 7.00 -16.89
N GLU A 117 0.87 7.49 -17.49
CA GLU A 117 -0.32 6.68 -17.76
C GLU A 117 -0.54 6.43 -19.26
N PHE A 118 -1.07 5.25 -19.56
CA PHE A 118 -1.48 4.85 -20.91
C PHE A 118 -2.94 4.40 -20.89
N LEU A 119 -3.81 5.14 -21.57
CA LEU A 119 -5.18 4.71 -21.80
C LEU A 119 -5.18 3.59 -22.85
N ILE A 120 -5.70 2.43 -22.48
CA ILE A 120 -5.81 1.27 -23.36
C ILE A 120 -6.90 1.53 -24.40
N VAL A 121 -6.52 1.48 -25.67
CA VAL A 121 -7.45 1.47 -26.81
C VAL A 121 -7.75 0.04 -27.22
N GLU A 122 -6.72 -0.80 -27.30
CA GLU A 122 -6.83 -2.18 -27.74
C GLU A 122 -5.70 -3.04 -27.16
N VAL A 123 -6.02 -4.27 -26.76
CA VAL A 123 -5.01 -5.29 -26.41
C VAL A 123 -4.74 -6.11 -27.66
N LEU A 124 -3.52 -6.05 -28.17
CA LEU A 124 -3.14 -6.68 -29.44
C LEU A 124 -2.58 -8.09 -29.25
N GLU A 125 -1.80 -8.29 -28.18
CA GLU A 125 -1.12 -9.55 -27.89
C GLU A 125 -0.86 -9.69 -26.39
N GLU A 126 -1.05 -10.89 -25.86
CA GLU A 126 -0.66 -11.26 -24.50
C GLU A 126 0.61 -12.10 -24.53
N ASP A 127 1.42 -12.02 -23.48
CA ASP A 127 2.74 -12.70 -23.38
C ASP A 127 3.65 -12.42 -24.58
N ALA A 128 3.63 -11.17 -25.05
CA ALA A 128 4.41 -10.77 -26.22
C ALA A 128 5.93 -10.87 -25.91
N PRO A 129 6.72 -11.56 -26.75
CA PRO A 129 8.15 -11.77 -26.49
C PRO A 129 8.91 -10.45 -26.60
N CYS A 130 9.69 -10.11 -25.57
CA CYS A 130 10.47 -8.88 -25.55
C CYS A 130 11.71 -9.04 -24.66
N PRO A 131 12.88 -9.37 -25.24
CA PRO A 131 14.09 -9.62 -24.46
C PRO A 131 14.48 -8.46 -23.53
N ALA A 132 14.26 -7.22 -23.96
CA ALA A 132 14.54 -6.03 -23.14
C ALA A 132 13.66 -5.96 -21.89
N LEU A 133 12.38 -6.32 -21.99
CA LEU A 133 11.47 -6.37 -20.84
C LEU A 133 11.69 -7.63 -19.99
N GLU A 134 12.11 -8.74 -20.59
CA GLU A 134 12.50 -9.95 -19.87
C GLU A 134 13.71 -9.70 -18.94
N GLU A 135 14.70 -8.91 -19.40
CA GLU A 135 15.82 -8.47 -18.57
C GLU A 135 15.34 -7.59 -17.39
N VAL A 136 14.45 -6.62 -17.65
CA VAL A 136 13.85 -5.80 -16.59
C VAL A 136 13.08 -6.67 -15.58
N LEU A 137 12.30 -7.65 -16.05
CA LEU A 137 11.58 -8.56 -15.17
C LEU A 137 12.52 -9.44 -14.34
N ALA A 138 13.63 -9.89 -14.92
CA ALA A 138 14.64 -10.66 -14.20
C ALA A 138 15.30 -9.83 -13.07
N ASP A 139 15.61 -8.56 -13.35
CA ASP A 139 16.09 -7.62 -12.33
C ASP A 139 15.03 -7.31 -11.28
N TYR A 140 13.76 -7.14 -11.68
CA TYR A 140 12.63 -6.96 -10.77
C TYR A 140 12.44 -8.17 -9.85
N ARG A 141 12.64 -9.39 -10.32
CA ARG A 141 12.54 -10.60 -9.50
C ARG A 141 13.71 -10.79 -8.54
N ARG A 142 14.81 -10.05 -8.69
CA ARG A 142 15.94 -10.14 -7.75
C ARG A 142 15.50 -9.65 -6.37
N PRO A 143 15.53 -10.49 -5.33
CA PRO A 143 15.19 -10.07 -3.98
C PRO A 143 16.11 -8.93 -3.54
N VAL A 144 15.55 -7.95 -2.85
CA VAL A 144 16.33 -6.91 -2.17
C VAL A 144 16.27 -7.21 -0.69
N VAL A 145 17.42 -7.55 -0.12
CA VAL A 145 17.55 -7.97 1.28
C VAL A 145 18.54 -7.06 1.98
N VAL A 146 18.15 -6.54 3.13
CA VAL A 146 18.98 -5.72 4.01
C VAL A 146 19.18 -6.47 5.32
N THR A 147 20.43 -6.64 5.72
CA THR A 147 20.77 -7.15 7.06
C THR A 147 21.15 -5.99 7.97
N ASP A 148 20.45 -5.86 9.08
CA ASP A 148 20.74 -4.90 10.14
C ASP A 148 21.10 -5.65 11.43
N GLU A 149 22.10 -5.15 12.18
CA GLU A 149 22.59 -5.81 13.40
C GLU A 149 21.53 -5.89 14.52
N VAL A 150 20.55 -4.98 14.50
CA VAL A 150 19.50 -4.88 15.51
C VAL A 150 18.17 -5.42 14.99
N LEU A 151 17.80 -5.08 13.75
CA LEU A 151 16.51 -5.46 13.16
C LEU A 151 16.52 -6.82 12.45
N GLY A 152 17.69 -7.45 12.31
CA GLY A 152 17.80 -8.74 11.63
C GLY A 152 17.78 -8.62 10.11
N GLU A 153 17.25 -9.64 9.45
CA GLU A 153 17.10 -9.67 7.99
C GLU A 153 15.75 -9.10 7.58
N LEU A 154 15.78 -8.17 6.63
CA LEU A 154 14.61 -7.49 6.08
C LEU A 154 14.57 -7.71 4.57
N THR A 155 13.44 -8.14 4.03
CA THR A 155 13.23 -8.35 2.59
C THR A 155 12.22 -7.37 2.05
N LEU A 156 12.55 -6.68 0.96
CA LEU A 156 11.64 -5.74 0.30
C LEU A 156 10.55 -6.49 -0.46
N ASP A 157 9.30 -6.25 -0.09
CA ASP A 157 8.14 -6.43 -0.94
C ASP A 157 8.00 -5.21 -1.86
N LYS A 158 8.28 -5.40 -3.14
CA LYS A 158 8.26 -4.34 -4.16
C LYS A 158 6.86 -3.96 -4.61
N ASP A 159 5.87 -4.82 -4.35
CA ASP A 159 4.48 -4.52 -4.70
C ASP A 159 3.82 -3.66 -3.61
N LEU A 160 4.35 -3.72 -2.38
CA LEU A 160 3.87 -2.96 -1.23
C LEU A 160 4.77 -1.80 -0.82
N ASP A 161 5.95 -1.67 -1.45
CA ASP A 161 7.00 -0.72 -1.04
C ASP A 161 7.34 -0.82 0.46
N MET A 162 7.43 -2.06 0.96
CA MET A 162 7.67 -2.34 2.37
C MET A 162 8.79 -3.35 2.58
N PHE A 163 9.71 -3.08 3.50
CA PHE A 163 10.61 -4.11 4.01
C PHE A 163 9.92 -4.92 5.11
N GLU A 164 9.90 -6.23 4.94
CA GLU A 164 9.31 -7.18 5.88
C GLU A 164 10.39 -7.99 6.59
N GLY A 165 10.18 -8.24 7.88
CA GLY A 165 11.02 -9.13 8.67
C GLY A 165 10.45 -9.40 10.06
N GLU A 166 11.28 -9.89 10.95
CA GLU A 166 10.88 -10.26 12.32
C GLU A 166 11.89 -9.71 13.33
N VAL A 167 11.38 -9.18 14.44
CA VAL A 167 12.20 -8.65 15.53
C VAL A 167 11.72 -9.18 16.87
N LEU A 168 12.62 -9.24 17.85
CA LEU A 168 12.25 -9.53 19.24
C LEU A 168 11.78 -8.27 19.93
N TRP A 169 10.51 -8.25 20.34
CA TRP A 169 9.90 -7.22 21.14
C TRP A 169 9.59 -7.76 22.54
N ARG A 170 10.28 -7.25 23.56
CA ARG A 170 10.17 -7.71 24.97
C ARG A 170 10.37 -9.24 25.13
N GLY A 171 11.12 -9.86 24.23
CA GLY A 171 11.44 -11.29 24.25
C GLY A 171 10.53 -12.16 23.38
N GLU A 172 9.45 -11.61 22.85
CA GLU A 172 8.55 -12.28 21.91
C GLU A 172 8.86 -11.84 20.48
N GLN A 173 8.69 -12.75 19.52
CA GLN A 173 8.91 -12.43 18.11
C GLN A 173 7.66 -11.78 17.52
N ILE A 174 7.85 -10.63 16.86
CA ILE A 174 6.79 -9.89 16.15
C ILE A 174 7.18 -9.66 14.69
N CYS A 175 6.20 -9.49 13.82
CA CYS A 175 6.44 -9.03 12.45
C CYS A 175 6.81 -7.55 12.44
N LEU A 176 7.74 -7.18 11.57
CA LEU A 176 8.18 -5.80 11.37
C LEU A 176 8.02 -5.45 9.90
N SER A 177 7.25 -4.39 9.64
CA SER A 177 7.10 -3.79 8.32
C SER A 177 7.71 -2.39 8.34
N LEU A 178 8.56 -2.05 7.37
CA LEU A 178 9.10 -0.69 7.21
C LEU A 178 8.62 -0.12 5.88
N GLU A 179 7.79 0.92 5.92
CA GLU A 179 7.32 1.61 4.72
C GLU A 179 8.43 2.49 4.15
N VAL A 180 8.71 2.31 2.87
CA VAL A 180 9.83 2.93 2.16
C VAL A 180 9.43 3.36 0.75
N ASP A 181 10.30 4.09 0.07
CA ASP A 181 10.24 4.20 -1.39
C ASP A 181 11.29 3.22 -1.95
N ALA A 182 10.85 2.21 -2.73
CA ALA A 182 11.74 1.20 -3.29
C ALA A 182 12.82 1.76 -4.25
N ALA A 183 12.67 3.00 -4.74
CA ALA A 183 13.66 3.69 -5.56
C ALA A 183 14.58 4.63 -4.77
N ASP A 184 14.27 4.92 -3.50
CA ASP A 184 15.03 5.84 -2.64
C ASP A 184 15.60 5.15 -1.40
N GLU A 185 16.88 4.74 -1.50
CA GLU A 185 17.61 4.08 -0.41
C GLU A 185 17.74 4.94 0.87
N ASP A 186 17.59 6.28 0.78
CA ASP A 186 17.63 7.15 1.96
C ASP A 186 16.42 6.90 2.86
N THR A 187 15.24 6.68 2.26
CA THR A 187 14.01 6.32 3.01
C THR A 187 14.19 4.99 3.77
N TRP A 188 14.97 4.05 3.23
CA TRP A 188 15.25 2.78 3.87
C TRP A 188 16.07 2.98 5.14
N ALA A 189 17.08 3.85 5.06
CA ALA A 189 17.93 4.18 6.20
C ALA A 189 17.16 4.95 7.28
N ASP A 190 16.24 5.83 6.89
CA ASP A 190 15.37 6.58 7.78
C ASP A 190 14.41 5.66 8.55
N ALA A 191 13.65 4.79 7.86
CA ALA A 191 12.70 3.87 8.50
C ALA A 191 13.40 2.89 9.46
N ARG A 192 14.57 2.33 9.07
CA ARG A 192 15.37 1.49 9.98
C ARG A 192 15.85 2.26 11.21
N ARG A 193 16.23 3.53 11.06
CA ARG A 193 16.66 4.35 12.20
C ARG A 193 15.49 4.63 13.14
N ALA A 194 14.33 4.98 12.60
CA ALA A 194 13.11 5.21 13.36
C ALA A 194 12.74 3.98 14.19
N MET A 195 12.70 2.80 13.56
CA MET A 195 12.39 1.55 14.26
C MET A 195 13.41 1.22 15.36
N LYS A 196 14.71 1.44 15.12
CA LYS A 196 15.75 1.23 16.15
C LYS A 196 15.62 2.17 17.35
N VAL A 197 15.15 3.40 17.13
CA VAL A 197 14.86 4.34 18.23
C VAL A 197 13.71 3.81 19.09
N MET A 198 12.63 3.32 18.47
CA MET A 198 11.51 2.72 19.20
C MET A 198 11.96 1.46 19.97
N LEU A 199 12.70 0.57 19.31
CA LEU A 199 13.15 -0.69 19.91
C LEU A 199 14.05 -0.47 21.14
N ALA A 200 14.88 0.59 21.12
CA ALA A 200 15.72 0.94 22.25
C ALA A 200 14.93 1.33 23.51
N GLU A 201 13.68 1.79 23.36
CA GLU A 201 12.74 2.12 24.45
C GLU A 201 11.52 1.19 24.47
N GLN A 202 11.66 -0.06 23.99
CA GLN A 202 10.52 -0.99 23.80
C GLN A 202 9.60 -1.13 25.02
N ASP A 203 10.14 -1.20 26.24
CA ASP A 203 9.32 -1.38 27.46
C ASP A 203 8.43 -0.16 27.72
N ARG A 204 8.91 1.04 27.37
CA ARG A 204 8.17 2.28 27.53
C ARG A 204 7.08 2.39 26.46
N TRP A 205 7.42 2.10 25.21
CA TRP A 205 6.46 2.10 24.09
C TRP A 205 5.36 1.06 24.29
N ASP A 206 5.72 -0.16 24.66
CA ASP A 206 4.76 -1.23 24.93
C ASP A 206 3.81 -0.87 26.08
N GLY A 207 4.35 -0.29 27.16
CA GLY A 207 3.54 0.20 28.27
C GLY A 207 2.57 1.30 27.84
N ASP A 208 3.03 2.29 27.07
CA ASP A 208 2.22 3.41 26.59
C ASP A 208 1.10 2.94 25.66
N MET A 209 1.41 2.04 24.72
CA MET A 209 0.42 1.43 23.81
C MET A 209 -0.64 0.65 24.57
N ARG A 210 -0.25 -0.19 25.53
CA ARG A 210 -1.19 -0.99 26.33
C ARG A 210 -2.08 -0.14 27.23
N VAL A 211 -1.51 0.88 27.88
CA VAL A 211 -2.27 1.79 28.75
C VAL A 211 -3.26 2.60 27.92
N SER A 212 -2.83 3.12 26.76
CA SER A 212 -3.71 3.86 25.85
C SER A 212 -4.83 2.98 25.32
N ALA A 213 -4.52 1.76 24.88
CA ALA A 213 -5.52 0.81 24.39
C ALA A 213 -6.55 0.44 25.46
N ALA A 214 -6.09 0.12 26.67
CA ALA A 214 -6.97 -0.19 27.78
C ALA A 214 -7.90 0.99 28.13
N ARG A 215 -7.35 2.20 28.21
CA ARG A 215 -8.13 3.39 28.54
C ARG A 215 -9.20 3.70 27.50
N GLU A 216 -8.89 3.58 26.21
CA GLU A 216 -9.80 3.96 25.14
C GLU A 216 -10.82 2.86 24.79
N LEU A 217 -10.45 1.58 24.96
CA LEU A 217 -11.25 0.46 24.44
C LEU A 217 -11.87 -0.46 25.50
N THR A 218 -11.58 -0.29 26.80
CA THR A 218 -12.15 -1.17 27.84
C THR A 218 -13.67 -1.08 27.92
N GLU A 219 -14.24 0.13 27.86
CA GLU A 219 -15.70 0.30 27.88
C GLU A 219 -16.35 -0.41 26.70
N LEU A 220 -15.78 -0.25 25.50
CA LEU A 220 -16.23 -0.96 24.31
C LEU A 220 -16.10 -2.48 24.48
N ALA A 221 -14.98 -2.98 24.98
CA ALA A 221 -14.80 -4.41 25.23
C ALA A 221 -15.85 -4.97 26.20
N CYS A 222 -16.28 -4.17 27.18
CA CYS A 222 -17.37 -4.56 28.08
C CYS A 222 -18.72 -4.65 27.38
N GLU A 223 -19.04 -3.74 26.46
CA GLU A 223 -20.26 -3.80 25.64
C GLU A 223 -20.29 -5.05 24.74
N TRP A 224 -19.15 -5.40 24.14
CA TRP A 224 -19.02 -6.63 23.34
C TRP A 224 -19.21 -7.88 24.21
N ARG A 225 -18.64 -7.87 25.42
CA ARG A 225 -18.83 -8.94 26.41
C ARG A 225 -20.30 -9.18 26.76
N GLU A 226 -21.10 -8.12 26.90
CA GLU A 226 -22.55 -8.25 27.20
C GLU A 226 -23.33 -8.96 26.08
N SER A 227 -22.78 -9.00 24.88
CA SER A 227 -23.36 -9.72 23.73
C SER A 227 -22.92 -11.19 23.66
N ALA A 228 -22.07 -11.66 24.58
CA ALA A 228 -21.65 -13.05 24.63
C ALA A 228 -22.77 -13.95 25.18
N ASP A 229 -22.97 -15.11 24.55
CA ASP A 229 -23.92 -16.15 25.01
C ASP A 229 -23.45 -16.87 26.30
N GLU A 230 -22.18 -16.67 26.71
CA GLU A 230 -21.54 -17.32 27.85
C GLU A 230 -21.02 -16.31 28.88
N GLU A 231 -20.89 -16.74 30.14
CA GLU A 231 -20.29 -15.90 31.20
C GLU A 231 -18.78 -15.71 30.96
N VAL A 232 -18.41 -14.56 30.40
CA VAL A 232 -17.03 -14.13 30.22
C VAL A 232 -16.56 -13.28 31.42
N PRO A 233 -15.30 -13.40 31.88
CA PRO A 233 -14.77 -12.60 32.98
C PRO A 233 -14.89 -11.10 32.74
N GLU A 234 -15.10 -10.31 33.81
CA GLU A 234 -15.10 -8.85 33.71
C GLU A 234 -13.78 -8.33 33.13
N ILE A 235 -13.91 -7.36 32.21
CA ILE A 235 -12.79 -6.71 31.56
C ILE A 235 -12.56 -5.39 32.28
N THR A 236 -11.43 -5.30 32.98
CA THR A 236 -10.92 -4.04 33.53
C THR A 236 -9.79 -3.53 32.65
N GLU A 237 -9.42 -2.26 32.76
CA GLU A 237 -8.25 -1.72 32.03
C GLU A 237 -6.98 -2.55 32.30
N GLU A 238 -6.77 -2.99 33.54
CA GLU A 238 -5.63 -3.85 33.90
C GLU A 238 -5.70 -5.21 33.21
N SER A 239 -6.88 -5.83 33.18
CA SER A 239 -7.09 -7.11 32.50
C SER A 239 -6.90 -6.95 30.99
N PHE A 240 -7.47 -5.90 30.41
CA PHE A 240 -7.35 -5.56 28.99
C PHE A 240 -5.88 -5.40 28.59
N ALA A 241 -5.14 -4.52 29.27
CA ALA A 241 -3.74 -4.25 28.99
C ALA A 241 -2.85 -5.49 29.06
N ARG A 242 -3.20 -6.46 29.92
CA ARG A 242 -2.49 -7.74 30.06
C ARG A 242 -2.86 -8.75 28.98
N ARG A 243 -4.11 -8.73 28.50
CA ARG A 243 -4.64 -9.72 27.54
C ARG A 243 -4.20 -9.46 26.11
N ILE A 244 -4.05 -8.20 25.72
CA ILE A 244 -3.64 -7.90 24.35
C ILE A 244 -2.18 -8.33 24.10
N GLU A 245 -1.87 -8.83 22.91
CA GLU A 245 -0.53 -9.27 22.52
C GLU A 245 -0.09 -8.58 21.24
N LEU A 246 1.04 -7.86 21.29
CA LEU A 246 1.58 -7.21 20.10
C LEU A 246 2.01 -8.28 19.08
N ARG A 247 1.52 -8.19 17.84
CA ARG A 247 1.93 -9.10 16.76
C ARG A 247 2.75 -8.43 15.67
N SER A 248 2.54 -7.14 15.42
CA SER A 248 3.32 -6.43 14.41
C SER A 248 3.44 -4.94 14.67
N ILE A 249 4.52 -4.36 14.14
CA ILE A 249 4.72 -2.91 14.04
C ILE A 249 5.01 -2.58 12.58
N ALA A 250 4.30 -1.60 12.02
CA ALA A 250 4.68 -0.91 10.80
C ALA A 250 5.26 0.46 11.16
N MET A 251 6.37 0.83 10.53
CA MET A 251 7.10 2.09 10.79
C MET A 251 7.45 2.78 9.48
N ASP A 252 7.17 4.07 9.42
CA ASP A 252 7.44 4.90 8.24
C ASP A 252 8.79 5.60 8.38
N ALA A 253 9.34 6.08 7.25
CA ALA A 253 10.59 6.83 7.23
C ALA A 253 10.55 8.13 8.08
N ASP A 254 9.38 8.75 8.25
CA ASP A 254 9.21 9.96 9.07
C ASP A 254 9.01 9.67 10.57
N GLY A 255 8.93 8.39 10.96
CA GLY A 255 8.70 7.95 12.33
C GLY A 255 7.22 7.90 12.76
N SER A 256 6.29 8.00 11.83
CA SER A 256 4.92 7.49 11.99
C SER A 256 4.94 5.98 12.19
N PHE A 257 4.02 5.46 13.01
CA PHE A 257 3.89 4.03 13.21
C PHE A 257 2.44 3.58 13.41
N SER A 258 2.21 2.30 13.10
CA SER A 258 1.04 1.56 13.55
C SER A 258 1.49 0.25 14.22
N ALA A 259 0.83 -0.10 15.32
CA ALA A 259 1.15 -1.29 16.11
C ALA A 259 -0.12 -2.10 16.31
N TYR A 260 -0.10 -3.33 15.80
CA TYR A 260 -1.25 -4.23 15.84
C TYR A 260 -1.12 -5.21 17.01
N PHE A 261 -2.21 -5.33 17.76
CA PHE A 261 -2.36 -6.24 18.87
C PHE A 261 -3.50 -7.23 18.60
N ASP A 262 -3.19 -8.51 18.82
CA ASP A 262 -4.18 -9.54 19.09
C ASP A 262 -4.89 -9.20 20.41
N ASP A 263 -6.21 -9.26 20.41
CA ASP A 263 -7.03 -8.79 21.52
C ASP A 263 -7.51 -9.91 22.44
N ASP A 264 -7.03 -11.15 22.25
CA ASP A 264 -7.49 -12.34 22.98
C ASP A 264 -9.02 -12.52 22.90
N ASP A 265 -9.56 -12.28 21.70
CA ASP A 265 -10.98 -12.45 21.34
C ASP A 265 -11.95 -11.56 22.13
N MET A 266 -11.46 -10.42 22.65
CA MET A 266 -12.31 -9.42 23.33
C MET A 266 -13.33 -8.75 22.39
N PHE A 267 -13.05 -8.75 21.09
CA PHE A 267 -13.86 -8.15 20.03
C PHE A 267 -14.27 -9.16 18.95
N PHE A 268 -14.37 -10.45 19.27
CA PHE A 268 -14.93 -11.50 18.39
C PHE A 268 -14.33 -11.51 16.97
N GLY A 269 -13.01 -11.58 16.87
CA GLY A 269 -12.26 -11.63 15.61
C GLY A 269 -11.83 -10.27 15.03
N HIS A 270 -12.08 -9.16 15.73
CA HIS A 270 -11.44 -7.88 15.45
C HIS A 270 -10.10 -7.79 16.22
N CYS A 271 -9.37 -6.70 16.04
CA CYS A 271 -8.07 -6.47 16.64
C CYS A 271 -7.96 -5.04 17.18
N VAL A 272 -6.86 -4.78 17.91
CA VAL A 272 -6.54 -3.45 18.42
C VAL A 272 -5.34 -2.89 17.69
N THR A 273 -5.48 -1.70 17.11
CA THR A 273 -4.36 -1.00 16.45
C THR A 273 -4.10 0.33 17.12
N ALA A 274 -2.87 0.53 17.57
CA ALA A 274 -2.38 1.80 18.09
C ALA A 274 -1.62 2.57 16.99
N TYR A 275 -1.88 3.86 16.89
CA TYR A 275 -1.24 4.78 15.95
C TYR A 275 -0.49 5.87 16.71
N GLY A 276 0.63 6.31 16.15
CA GLY A 276 1.40 7.37 16.76
C GLY A 276 2.56 7.84 15.91
N THR A 277 3.37 8.72 16.50
CA THR A 277 4.68 9.09 15.94
C THR A 277 5.73 9.00 17.03
N LEU A 278 7.00 8.88 16.66
CA LEU A 278 8.11 8.92 17.63
C LEU A 278 8.17 10.24 18.44
N VAL A 279 7.50 11.29 17.96
CA VAL A 279 7.46 12.61 18.61
C VAL A 279 6.26 12.72 19.55
N ASP A 280 5.08 12.36 19.07
CA ASP A 280 3.80 12.61 19.75
C ASP A 280 3.31 11.42 20.58
N TRP A 281 4.04 10.30 20.57
CA TRP A 281 3.64 9.04 21.21
C TRP A 281 2.36 8.47 20.58
N VAL A 282 1.64 7.63 21.32
CA VAL A 282 0.36 7.09 20.86
C VAL A 282 -0.67 8.22 20.80
N THR A 283 -1.19 8.49 19.60
CA THR A 283 -2.16 9.54 19.34
C THR A 283 -3.59 9.01 19.17
N SER A 284 -3.73 7.74 18.79
CA SER A 284 -5.04 7.09 18.63
C SER A 284 -4.91 5.60 18.85
N VAL A 285 -5.95 4.99 19.40
CA VAL A 285 -6.12 3.53 19.43
C VAL A 285 -7.53 3.21 18.97
N VAL A 286 -7.65 2.24 18.07
CA VAL A 286 -8.93 1.85 17.47
C VAL A 286 -9.05 0.33 17.42
N MET A 287 -10.29 -0.14 17.44
CA MET A 287 -10.62 -1.50 17.05
C MET A 287 -10.73 -1.56 15.52
N GLN A 288 -10.11 -2.56 14.90
CA GLN A 288 -10.13 -2.78 13.44
C GLN A 288 -10.52 -4.22 13.10
N GLY A 289 -11.17 -4.41 11.94
CA GLY A 289 -11.65 -5.71 11.47
C GLY A 289 -12.99 -5.59 10.76
#